data_AF-A0A7C6A7A6-F1
#
_entry.id   AF-A0A7C6A7A6-F1
#
_cell.length_a   1.000
_cell.length_b   1.000
_cell.length_c   1.000
_cell.angle_alpha   90.00
_cell.angle_beta   90.00
_cell.angle_gamma   90.00
#
_symmetry.space_group_name_H-M   'P 1'
#
loop_
_entity.id
_entity.type
_entity.pdbx_description
1 polymer ?
#
loop_
_entity_poly.entity_id
_entity_poly.type
_entity_poly.pdbx_seq_one_letter_code
_entity_poly.pdbx_strand_id
1 'polypeptide(L)'
;QTSNGSLNIMWPPNTQYAIAVQNEGLIEKSPNQNPFPTASVAKIMTAYIILKDHPLKFDENGPTLTITNNDVQEYLADKKNGQSVVKVKAGEKLNERQMLEALLLPSANNIATILARWDLGSVRNFVEKL
;
A
#
# COMPACT_ATOMS: atom_id res chain seq x y z
N GLN A 1 -1.55 -0.28 -36.69
CA GLN A 1 -1.63 -1.74 -36.81
C GLN A 1 -2.06 -2.27 -35.46
N THR A 2 -3.30 -2.70 -35.30
CA THR A 2 -3.77 -3.35 -34.07
C THR A 2 -3.50 -4.84 -34.22
N SER A 3 -2.43 -5.33 -33.61
CA SER A 3 -2.23 -6.78 -33.49
C SER A 3 -3.29 -7.32 -32.55
N ASN A 4 -4.27 -8.05 -33.09
CA ASN A 4 -5.19 -8.88 -32.30
C ASN A 4 -4.40 -10.04 -31.68
N GLY A 5 -3.64 -9.76 -30.63
CA GLY A 5 -3.00 -10.79 -29.82
C GLY A 5 -4.03 -11.38 -28.88
N SER A 6 -4.28 -12.69 -28.97
CA SER A 6 -5.03 -13.39 -27.92
C SER A 6 -4.14 -13.54 -26.69
N LEU A 7 -4.44 -12.82 -25.62
CA LEU A 7 -3.82 -13.04 -24.31
C LEU A 7 -4.34 -14.38 -23.76
N ASN A 8 -3.49 -15.38 -23.69
CA ASN A 8 -3.85 -16.70 -23.15
C ASN A 8 -2.97 -16.97 -21.93
N ILE A 9 -3.48 -16.66 -20.74
CA ILE A 9 -2.77 -16.85 -19.47
C ILE A 9 -3.28 -18.13 -18.83
N MET A 10 -2.37 -19.09 -18.61
CA MET A 10 -2.70 -20.32 -17.90
C MET A 10 -2.61 -20.09 -16.39
N TRP A 11 -3.76 -19.81 -15.78
CA TRP A 11 -3.86 -19.61 -14.33
C TRP A 11 -3.85 -20.96 -13.59
N PRO A 12 -3.27 -21.03 -12.38
CA PRO A 12 -3.45 -22.18 -11.51
C PRO A 12 -4.95 -22.42 -11.20
N PRO A 13 -5.37 -23.69 -11.03
CA PRO A 13 -6.75 -23.98 -10.65
C PRO A 13 -7.11 -23.29 -9.33
N ASN A 14 -8.37 -22.83 -9.20
CA ASN A 14 -8.90 -22.10 -8.04
C ASN A 14 -8.29 -20.71 -7.78
N THR A 15 -7.70 -20.07 -8.79
CA THR A 15 -7.23 -18.67 -8.71
C THR A 15 -8.38 -17.70 -8.99
N GLN A 16 -8.50 -16.62 -8.19
CA GLN A 16 -9.32 -15.47 -8.54
C GLN A 16 -8.45 -14.40 -9.19
N TYR A 17 -8.86 -13.89 -10.35
CA TYR A 17 -8.11 -12.90 -11.12
C TYR A 17 -9.05 -12.01 -11.94
N ALA A 18 -8.56 -10.82 -12.29
CA ALA A 18 -9.15 -9.95 -13.30
C ALA A 18 -8.04 -9.13 -13.94
N ILE A 19 -8.06 -9.01 -15.26
CA ILE A 19 -7.15 -8.16 -16.03
C ILE A 19 -7.98 -7.16 -16.81
N ALA A 20 -7.65 -5.89 -16.66
CA ALA A 20 -8.21 -4.82 -17.45
C ALA A 20 -7.08 -3.90 -17.93
N VAL A 21 -7.25 -3.34 -19.13
CA VAL A 21 -6.31 -2.37 -19.69
C VAL A 21 -7.05 -1.06 -19.93
N GLN A 22 -6.37 0.04 -19.61
CA GLN A 22 -6.90 1.37 -19.86
C GLN A 22 -7.20 1.52 -21.35
N ASN A 23 -8.46 1.83 -21.69
CA ASN A 23 -9.05 1.93 -23.04
C ASN A 23 -9.49 0.62 -23.72
N GLU A 24 -9.13 -0.55 -23.21
CA GLU A 24 -9.64 -1.84 -23.71
C GLU A 24 -10.71 -2.45 -22.80
N GLY A 25 -10.78 -1.97 -21.55
CA GLY A 25 -11.71 -2.49 -20.56
C GLY A 25 -11.25 -3.83 -19.99
N LEU A 26 -12.21 -4.65 -19.54
CA LEU A 26 -11.92 -5.96 -18.97
C LEU A 26 -11.52 -6.95 -20.07
N ILE A 27 -10.32 -7.50 -19.97
CA ILE A 27 -9.78 -8.49 -20.90
C ILE A 27 -10.22 -9.90 -20.48
N GLU A 28 -10.00 -10.26 -19.22
CA GLU A 28 -10.27 -11.59 -18.69
C GLU A 28 -10.54 -11.53 -17.19
N LYS A 29 -11.37 -12.44 -16.68
CA LYS A 29 -11.59 -12.61 -15.23
C LYS A 29 -12.00 -14.04 -14.90
N SER A 30 -11.74 -14.46 -13.67
CA SER A 30 -12.36 -15.66 -13.12
C SER A 30 -13.88 -15.48 -12.98
N PRO A 31 -14.70 -16.54 -13.17
CA PRO A 31 -16.17 -16.47 -13.06
C PRO A 31 -16.66 -16.00 -11.69
N ASN A 32 -15.98 -16.41 -10.62
CA ASN A 32 -16.28 -16.01 -9.25
C ASN A 32 -15.35 -14.86 -8.84
N GLN A 33 -15.95 -13.75 -8.40
CA GLN A 33 -15.29 -12.53 -7.90
C GLN A 33 -15.85 -12.21 -6.51
N ASN A 34 -15.55 -13.06 -5.54
CA ASN A 34 -16.01 -12.86 -4.17
C ASN A 34 -14.96 -12.06 -3.40
N PRO A 35 -15.33 -11.23 -2.41
CA PRO A 35 -14.37 -10.57 -1.54
C PRO A 35 -13.36 -11.56 -0.97
N PHE A 36 -12.07 -11.28 -1.17
CA PHE A 36 -10.97 -12.13 -0.73
C PHE A 36 -9.91 -11.26 -0.06
N PRO A 37 -9.18 -11.75 0.96
CA PRO A 37 -8.09 -10.99 1.56
C PRO A 37 -7.08 -10.56 0.50
N THR A 38 -6.94 -9.24 0.34
CA THR A 38 -5.99 -8.65 -0.61
C THR A 38 -4.56 -8.72 -0.11
N ALA A 39 -4.32 -9.10 1.15
CA ALA A 39 -3.01 -9.01 1.78
C ALA A 39 -2.35 -7.64 1.51
N SER A 40 -1.05 -7.61 1.21
CA SER A 40 -0.30 -6.35 1.07
C SER A 40 -0.61 -5.52 -0.17
N VAL A 41 -1.36 -6.00 -1.17
CA VAL A 41 -1.81 -5.10 -2.25
C VAL A 41 -2.77 -4.01 -1.74
N ALA A 42 -3.34 -4.16 -0.55
CA ALA A 42 -4.05 -3.07 0.14
C ALA A 42 -3.19 -1.80 0.32
N LYS A 43 -1.86 -1.95 0.47
CA LYS A 43 -0.95 -0.81 0.67
C LYS A 43 -0.82 0.09 -0.57
N ILE A 44 -1.17 -0.42 -1.75
CA ILE A 44 -1.26 0.42 -2.95
C ILE A 44 -2.35 1.48 -2.76
N MET A 45 -3.49 1.10 -2.18
CA MET A 45 -4.56 2.05 -1.90
C MET A 45 -4.16 3.03 -0.79
N THR A 46 -3.41 2.57 0.23
CA THR A 46 -2.80 3.48 1.22
C THR A 46 -1.90 4.51 0.54
N ALA A 47 -0.96 4.09 -0.31
CA ALA A 47 -0.07 5.00 -1.03
C ALA A 47 -0.84 5.96 -1.95
N TYR A 48 -1.89 5.47 -2.63
CA TYR A 48 -2.73 6.29 -3.50
C TYR A 48 -3.46 7.41 -2.73
N ILE A 49 -4.06 7.11 -1.57
CA ILE A 49 -4.72 8.13 -0.74
C ILE A 49 -3.70 9.15 -0.25
N ILE A 50 -2.56 8.69 0.30
CA ILE A 50 -1.49 9.59 0.75
C ILE A 50 -1.07 10.54 -0.37
N LEU A 51 -0.76 10.04 -1.57
CA LEU A 51 -0.35 10.88 -2.69
C LEU A 51 -1.47 11.76 -3.25
N LYS A 52 -2.74 11.40 -3.03
CA LYS A 52 -3.89 12.19 -3.42
C LYS A 52 -4.09 13.39 -2.49
N ASP A 53 -3.89 13.20 -1.19
CA ASP A 53 -4.04 14.25 -0.17
C ASP A 53 -2.75 15.09 0.00
N HIS A 54 -1.61 14.45 -0.23
CA HIS A 54 -0.27 15.03 -0.18
C HIS A 54 0.46 14.79 -1.52
N PRO A 55 0.16 15.58 -2.56
CA PRO A 55 0.83 15.40 -3.85
C PRO A 55 2.34 15.57 -3.75
N LEU A 56 3.09 14.58 -4.24
CA LEU A 56 4.55 14.54 -4.22
C LEU A 56 5.12 14.39 -5.64
N LYS A 57 5.92 15.35 -6.11
CA LYS A 57 6.59 15.23 -7.40
C LYS A 57 7.79 14.29 -7.34
N PHE A 58 8.28 13.86 -8.51
CA PHE A 58 9.40 12.92 -8.63
C PHE A 58 10.71 13.39 -8.00
N ASP A 59 10.96 14.69 -7.95
CA ASP A 59 12.15 15.33 -7.41
C ASP A 59 11.96 15.89 -5.99
N GLU A 60 10.77 15.74 -5.41
CA GLU A 60 10.44 16.22 -4.06
C GLU A 60 10.57 15.12 -3.01
N ASN A 61 10.98 15.47 -1.79
CA ASN A 61 11.03 14.51 -0.66
C ASN A 61 9.75 14.51 0.18
N GLY A 62 8.95 15.59 0.09
CA GLY A 62 7.75 15.78 0.89
C GLY A 62 8.04 16.16 2.35
N PRO A 63 7.00 16.31 3.18
CA PRO A 63 7.13 16.63 4.59
C PRO A 63 7.93 15.59 5.36
N THR A 64 8.57 16.02 6.45
CA THR A 64 9.29 15.13 7.37
C THR A 64 8.44 14.79 8.57
N LEU A 65 8.26 13.50 8.81
CA LEU A 65 7.58 12.95 9.97
C LEU A 65 8.63 12.53 11.01
N THR A 66 8.35 12.82 12.27
CA THR A 66 9.19 12.37 13.39
C THR A 66 8.57 11.13 14.02
N ILE A 67 9.32 10.04 14.05
CA ILE A 67 8.89 8.79 14.68
C ILE A 67 8.72 9.01 16.18
N THR A 68 7.55 8.64 16.69
CA THR A 68 7.21 8.75 18.10
C THR A 68 7.55 7.48 18.88
N ASN A 69 7.49 7.55 20.21
CA ASN A 69 7.59 6.36 21.04
C ASN A 69 6.45 5.37 20.77
N ASN A 70 5.24 5.87 20.45
CA ASN A 70 4.10 5.01 20.12
C ASN A 70 4.36 4.20 18.83
N ASP A 71 4.93 4.82 17.81
CA ASP A 71 5.28 4.16 16.55
C ASP A 71 6.32 3.04 16.77
N VAL A 72 7.26 3.23 17.68
CA VAL A 72 8.22 2.19 18.07
C VAL A 72 7.53 1.04 18.79
N GLN A 73 6.57 1.31 19.69
CA GLN A 73 5.82 0.25 20.36
C GLN A 73 4.99 -0.57 19.37
N GLU A 74 4.34 0.08 18.41
CA GLU A 74 3.61 -0.60 17.33
C GLU A 74 4.56 -1.45 16.46
N TYR A 75 5.69 -0.89 16.04
CA TYR A 75 6.73 -1.66 15.31
C TYR A 75 7.14 -2.92 16.07
N LEU A 76 7.39 -2.83 17.38
CA LEU A 76 7.79 -3.98 18.20
C LEU A 76 6.66 -5.01 18.32
N ALA A 77 5.41 -4.57 18.46
CA ALA A 77 4.24 -5.44 18.51
C ALA A 77 4.03 -6.18 17.18
N ASP A 78 4.06 -5.46 16.05
CA ASP A 78 3.91 -6.02 14.71
C ASP A 78 5.02 -7.01 14.40
N LYS A 79 6.27 -6.67 14.76
CA LYS A 79 7.42 -7.56 14.62
C LYS A 79 7.24 -8.85 15.40
N LYS A 80 6.78 -8.76 16.66
CA LYS A 80 6.50 -9.93 17.50
C LYS A 80 5.43 -10.83 16.89
N ASN A 81 4.47 -10.25 16.18
CA ASN A 81 3.41 -10.96 15.47
C ASN A 81 3.83 -11.50 14.08
N GLY A 82 5.12 -11.39 13.71
CA GLY A 82 5.64 -11.91 12.45
C GLY A 82 5.22 -11.09 11.22
N GLN A 83 4.79 -9.84 11.40
CA GLN A 83 4.39 -8.98 10.30
C GLN A 83 5.58 -8.40 9.54
N SER A 84 5.37 -8.01 8.29
CA SER A 84 6.33 -7.22 7.50
C SER A 84 6.48 -5.82 8.11
N VAL A 85 7.68 -5.47 8.54
CA VAL A 85 7.97 -4.20 9.24
C VAL A 85 9.32 -3.63 8.84
N VAL A 86 9.48 -2.32 9.02
CA VAL A 86 10.78 -1.64 8.97
C VAL A 86 11.14 -1.15 10.37
N LYS A 87 12.40 -1.35 10.75
CA LYS A 87 12.90 -0.89 12.05
C LYS A 87 12.87 0.64 12.08
N VAL A 88 12.22 1.18 13.10
CA VAL A 88 12.17 2.62 13.38
C VAL A 88 12.67 2.91 14.79
N LYS A 89 13.11 4.14 15.05
CA LYS A 89 13.54 4.62 16.37
C LYS A 89 12.85 5.93 16.73
N ALA A 90 12.53 6.13 18.01
CA ALA A 90 11.95 7.39 18.44
C ALA A 90 12.91 8.57 18.15
N GLY A 91 12.35 9.67 17.64
CA GLY A 91 13.10 10.85 17.20
C GLY A 91 13.74 10.72 15.81
N GLU A 92 13.68 9.54 15.18
CA GLU A 92 14.06 9.38 13.78
C GLU A 92 13.18 10.26 12.89
N LYS A 93 13.79 10.86 11.87
CA LYS A 93 13.12 11.73 10.91
C LYS A 93 13.10 11.06 9.55
N LEU A 94 11.92 10.74 9.06
CA LEU A 94 11.72 10.16 7.73
C LEU A 94 10.84 11.11 6.93
N ASN A 95 11.25 11.38 5.70
CA ASN A 95 10.41 12.16 4.78
C ASN A 95 9.33 11.28 4.15
N GLU A 96 8.30 11.92 3.59
CA GLU A 96 7.18 11.24 2.94
C GLU A 96 7.63 10.21 1.89
N ARG A 97 8.61 10.56 1.05
CA ARG A 97 9.18 9.63 0.06
C ARG A 97 9.73 8.37 0.72
N GLN A 98 10.54 8.50 1.78
CA GLN A 98 11.09 7.38 2.53
C GLN A 98 9.99 6.54 3.19
N MET A 99 8.92 7.16 3.67
CA MET A 99 7.77 6.44 4.22
C MET A 99 7.04 5.66 3.13
N LEU A 100 6.80 6.24 1.95
CA LEU A 100 6.18 5.55 0.82
C LEU A 100 7.07 4.41 0.30
N GLU A 101 8.38 4.60 0.24
CA GLU A 101 9.34 3.56 -0.12
C GLU A 101 9.33 2.41 0.91
N ALA A 102 9.32 2.72 2.20
CA ALA A 102 9.22 1.72 3.26
C ALA A 102 7.85 1.01 3.27
N LEU A 103 6.78 1.70 2.86
CA LEU A 103 5.46 1.10 2.67
C LEU A 103 5.45 0.11 1.50
N LEU A 104 6.08 0.45 0.37
CA LEU A 104 5.92 -0.28 -0.89
C LEU A 104 7.00 -1.33 -1.15
N LEU A 105 8.25 -1.07 -0.76
CA LEU A 105 9.38 -1.96 -1.06
C LEU A 105 9.41 -3.19 -0.12
N PRO A 106 9.52 -3.04 1.22
CA PRO A 106 9.44 -4.16 2.15
C PRO A 106 7.99 -4.45 2.62
N SER A 107 6.98 -3.74 2.09
CA SER A 107 5.58 -3.91 2.50
C SER A 107 5.36 -3.67 4.02
N ALA A 108 5.94 -2.61 4.59
CA ALA A 108 5.93 -2.40 6.04
C ALA A 108 4.55 -1.99 6.61
N ASN A 109 4.02 -2.80 7.53
CA ASN A 109 2.74 -2.54 8.21
C ASN A 109 2.83 -1.35 9.17
N ASN A 110 3.90 -1.25 9.95
CA ASN A 110 4.11 -0.15 10.89
C ASN A 110 4.18 1.21 10.18
N ILE A 111 4.65 1.25 8.92
CA ILE A 111 4.66 2.49 8.15
C ILE A 111 3.27 2.84 7.61
N ALA A 112 2.44 1.84 7.27
CA ALA A 112 1.05 2.07 6.89
C ALA A 112 0.24 2.73 8.02
N THR A 113 0.44 2.30 9.27
CA THR A 113 -0.26 2.89 10.43
C THR A 113 0.23 4.31 10.73
N ILE A 114 1.54 4.58 10.60
CA ILE A 114 2.11 5.91 10.75
C ILE A 114 1.55 6.87 9.70
N LEU A 115 1.56 6.47 8.41
CA LEU A 115 1.02 7.29 7.31
C LEU A 115 -0.48 7.58 7.50
N ALA A 116 -1.27 6.57 7.88
CA ALA A 116 -2.70 6.74 8.13
C ALA A 116 -2.99 7.74 9.27
N ARG A 117 -2.20 7.70 10.35
CA ARG A 117 -2.31 8.67 11.45
C ARG A 117 -1.86 10.06 11.05
N TRP A 118 -0.82 10.16 10.22
CA TRP A 118 -0.32 11.45 9.76
C TRP A 118 -1.33 12.17 8.85
N ASP A 119 -1.97 11.46 7.93
CA ASP A 119 -2.96 12.01 7.00
C ASP A 119 -4.29 12.38 7.69
N LEU A 120 -4.89 11.46 8.45
CA LEU A 120 -6.25 11.64 8.99
C LEU A 120 -6.37 11.54 10.52
N GLY A 121 -5.26 11.64 11.23
CA GLY A 121 -5.20 11.65 12.69
C GLY A 121 -5.43 10.29 13.36
N SER A 122 -6.01 9.32 12.65
CA SER A 122 -6.20 7.95 13.15
C SER A 122 -6.31 6.94 12.01
N VAL A 123 -5.91 5.69 12.30
CA VAL A 123 -6.11 4.57 11.36
C VAL A 123 -7.59 4.37 11.04
N ARG A 124 -8.48 4.60 12.01
CA ARG A 124 -9.93 4.46 11.81
C ARG A 124 -10.44 5.43 10.75
N ASN A 125 -10.15 6.72 10.88
CA ASN A 125 -10.58 7.73 9.93
C ASN A 125 -10.02 7.46 8.53
N PHE A 126 -8.79 6.98 8.47
CA PHE A 126 -8.16 6.60 7.20
C PHE A 126 -8.87 5.41 6.53
N VAL A 127 -9.22 4.38 7.29
CA VAL A 127 -9.97 3.21 6.77
C VAL A 127 -11.39 3.58 6.37
N GLU A 128 -12.05 4.52 7.06
CA GLU A 128 -13.38 5.01 6.66
C GLU A 128 -13.36 5.77 5.32
N LYS A 129 -12.19 6.23 4.86
CA LYS A 129 -12.00 6.90 3.57
C LYS A 129 -11.63 5.94 2.42
N LEU A 130 -11.04 4.79 2.73
CA LEU A 130 -10.65 3.75 1.76
C LEU A 130 -11.87 3.21 1.00
#